data_AF-P86253-F1
#
_entry.id   AF-P86253-F1
#
_cell.length_a   1.000
_cell.length_b   1.000
_cell.length_c   1.000
_cell.angle_alpha   90.00
_cell.angle_beta   90.00
_cell.angle_gamma   90.00
#
_symmetry.space_group_name_H-M   'P 1'
#
loop_
_entity.id
_entity.type
_entity.pdbx_description
1 polymer ?
#
loop_
_entity_poly.entity_id
_entity_poly.type
_entity_poly.pdbx_seq_one_letter_code
_entity_poly.pdbx_strand_id
1 'polypeptide(L)' 'YDLSKNCRLRGGICYIGKCPRRFFRSGSCSRGNVCCLRFG' A
#
# COMPACT_ATOMS: atom_id res chain seq x y z
N TYR A 1 14.69 1.22 -3.94
CA TYR A 1 14.05 0.93 -2.64
C TYR A 1 12.75 0.17 -2.88
N ASP A 2 12.70 -1.10 -2.50
CA ASP A 2 11.49 -1.93 -2.53
C ASP A 2 10.47 -1.45 -1.49
N LEU A 3 9.77 -0.36 -1.79
CA LEU A 3 8.68 0.12 -0.93
C LEU A 3 7.58 -0.94 -0.74
N SER A 4 7.45 -1.89 -1.68
CA SER A 4 6.58 -3.05 -1.55
C SER A 4 6.91 -3.94 -0.34
N LYS A 5 8.20 -4.11 0.01
CA LYS A 5 8.59 -4.89 1.21
C LYS A 5 8.15 -4.18 2.48
N ASN A 6 8.37 -2.87 2.57
CA ASN A 6 7.91 -2.08 3.72
C ASN A 6 6.38 -2.09 3.84
N CYS A 7 5.67 -2.04 2.69
CA CYS A 7 4.22 -2.17 2.67
C CYS A 7 3.75 -3.48 3.32
N ARG A 8 4.32 -4.61 2.87
CA ARG A 8 3.97 -5.94 3.40
C ARG A 8 4.38 -6.12 4.87
N LEU A 9 5.53 -5.59 5.28
CA LEU A 9 5.99 -5.61 6.68
C LEU A 9 5.02 -4.88 7.63
N ARG A 10 4.37 -3.82 7.15
CA ARG A 10 3.34 -3.09 7.92
C ARG A 10 1.95 -3.75 7.84
N GLY A 11 1.81 -4.93 7.21
CA GLY A 11 0.51 -5.58 6.98
C GLY A 11 -0.31 -4.92 5.87
N GLY A 12 0.34 -4.17 4.98
CA GLY A 12 -0.29 -3.50 3.85
C GLY A 12 -0.30 -4.32 2.57
N ILE A 13 -1.20 -3.94 1.68
CA ILE A 13 -1.38 -4.54 0.36
C ILE A 13 -1.14 -3.44 -0.69
N CYS A 14 -0.40 -3.77 -1.74
CA CYS A 14 -0.16 -2.86 -2.85
C CYS A 14 -1.32 -2.93 -3.85
N TYR A 15 -1.92 -1.78 -4.18
CA TYR A 15 -2.99 -1.67 -5.17
C TYR A 15 -2.59 -0.71 -6.29
N ILE A 16 -3.11 -0.94 -7.49
CA ILE A 16 -2.87 -0.05 -8.62
C ILE A 16 -3.74 1.21 -8.51
N GLY A 17 -3.12 2.38 -8.62
CA GLY A 17 -3.75 3.70 -8.60
C GLY A 17 -4.21 4.16 -7.21
N LYS A 18 -5.13 3.43 -6.58
CA LYS A 18 -5.77 3.84 -5.32
C LYS A 18 -6.05 2.67 -4.38
N CYS A 19 -6.22 3.00 -3.10
CA CYS A 19 -6.64 2.04 -2.10
C CYS A 19 -8.14 1.76 -2.18
N PRO A 20 -8.58 0.50 -1.97
CA PRO A 20 -10.00 0.19 -1.83
C PRO A 20 -10.59 0.81 -0.56
N ARG A 21 -11.93 0.85 -0.48
CA ARG A 21 -12.64 1.26 0.74
C ARG A 21 -12.19 0.38 1.92
N ARG A 22 -12.05 1.00 3.10
CA ARG A 22 -11.45 0.42 4.33
C ARG A 22 -9.93 0.26 4.33
N PHE A 23 -9.25 0.85 3.37
CA PHE A 23 -7.80 0.98 3.40
C PHE A 23 -7.40 2.45 3.23
N PHE A 24 -6.36 2.88 3.95
CA PHE A 24 -5.76 4.20 3.75
C PHE A 24 -4.43 4.07 3.03
N ARG A 25 -4.10 5.08 2.22
CA ARG A 25 -2.82 5.15 1.52
C ARG A 25 -1.73 5.50 2.51
N SER A 26 -0.78 4.59 2.69
CA SER A 26 0.41 4.80 3.53
C SER A 26 1.65 5.14 2.72
N GLY A 27 1.65 4.91 1.41
CA GLY A 27 2.81 5.19 0.56
C GLY A 27 2.62 4.71 -0.88
N SER A 28 3.74 4.52 -1.58
CA SER A 28 3.78 4.02 -2.96
C SER A 28 4.60 2.74 -3.01
N CYS A 29 4.11 1.65 -3.60
CA CYS A 29 4.88 0.40 -3.72
C CYS A 29 5.81 0.41 -4.94
N SER A 30 5.33 0.92 -6.07
CA SER A 30 6.05 0.98 -7.36
C SER A 30 5.37 2.01 -8.27
N ARG A 31 5.87 2.22 -9.49
CA ARG A 31 5.30 3.18 -10.46
C ARG A 31 3.82 2.85 -10.71
N GLY A 32 2.93 3.72 -10.24
CA GLY A 32 1.47 3.56 -10.32
C GLY A 32 0.83 2.69 -9.23
N ASN A 33 1.60 2.00 -8.39
CA ASN A 33 1.08 1.18 -7.28
C ASN A 33 1.21 1.92 -5.95
N VAL A 34 0.13 1.96 -5.18
CA VAL A 34 0.05 2.55 -3.85
C VAL A 34 0.04 1.48 -2.77
N CYS A 35 0.73 1.75 -1.66
CA CYS A 35 0.66 0.90 -0.48
C CYS A 35 -0.56 1.28 0.35
N CYS A 36 -1.41 0.30 0.62
CA CYS A 36 -2.67 0.47 1.32
C CYS A 36 -2.69 -0.37 2.59
N LEU A 37 -2.86 0.30 3.73
CA LEU A 37 -3.00 -0.36 5.02
C LEU A 37 -4.48 -0.44 5.39
N ARG A 38 -4.91 -1.58 5.95
CA ARG A 38 -6.30 -1.72 6.40
C ARG A 38 -6.50 -0.81 7.61
N PHE A 39 -7.66 -0.16 7.70
CA PHE A 39 -8.05 0.42 8.97
C PHE A 39 -8.13 -0.73 9.99
N GLY A 40 -7.33 -0.61 11.05
CA GLY A 40 -7.48 -1.43 12.24
C GLY A 40 -8.82 -1.16 12.91
#